data_AF-A0A377TNE3-F1
#
_entry.id   AF-A0A377TNE3-F1
#
_cell.length_a   1.000
_cell.length_b   1.000
_cell.length_c   1.000
_cell.angle_alpha   90.00
_cell.angle_beta   90.00
_cell.angle_gamma   90.00
#
_symmetry.space_group_name_H-M   'P 1'
#
loop_
_entity.id
_entity.type
_entity.pdbx_description
1 polymer ?
#
loop_
_entity_poly.entity_id
_entity_poly.type
_entity_poly.pdbx_seq_one_letter_code
_entity_poly.pdbx_strand_id
1 'polypeptide(L)' 'MQQKLVPEIACYVDEDTAMAGLVSIDYGIAIMPRITALSYYNVHILKIKTPSPPAISIWRP' A
#
# COMPACT_ATOMS: atom_id res chain seq x y z
N MET A 1 14.68 11.77 -13.34
CA MET A 1 13.64 12.72 -12.90
C MET A 1 12.70 11.98 -11.96
N GLN A 2 12.64 12.33 -10.67
CA GLN A 2 11.59 11.83 -9.77
C GLN A 2 10.28 12.57 -10.13
N GLN A 3 9.27 11.83 -10.61
CA GLN A 3 7.96 12.41 -10.87
C GLN A 3 7.26 12.65 -9.53
N LYS A 4 6.86 13.90 -9.27
CA LYS A 4 6.07 14.27 -8.10
C LYS A 4 4.61 13.91 -8.37
N LEU A 5 4.26 12.65 -8.07
CA LEU A 5 2.90 12.15 -8.13
C LEU A 5 2.24 12.39 -6.75
N VAL A 6 1.21 13.22 -6.71
CA VAL A 6 0.39 13.41 -5.50
C VAL A 6 -0.83 12.50 -5.65
N PRO A 7 -0.99 11.47 -4.79
CA PRO A 7 -2.13 10.57 -4.87
C PRO A 7 -3.40 11.28 -4.39
N GLU A 8 -4.53 10.95 -5.03
CA GLU A 8 -5.84 11.30 -4.51
C GLU A 8 -6.22 10.32 -3.40
N ILE A 9 -6.61 10.84 -2.23
CA ILE A 9 -6.86 10.04 -1.03
C ILE A 9 -8.36 9.88 -0.84
N ALA A 10 -8.87 8.67 -1.06
CA ALA A 10 -10.30 8.36 -0.88
C ALA A 10 -10.70 8.25 0.60
N CYS A 11 -9.86 7.62 1.43
CA CYS A 11 -10.11 7.45 2.87
C CYS A 11 -8.81 7.14 3.63
N TYR A 12 -8.86 7.30 4.95
CA TYR A 12 -7.82 6.85 5.88
C TYR A 12 -8.37 5.70 6.72
N VAL A 13 -7.57 4.64 6.87
CA VAL A 13 -7.93 3.43 7.61
C VAL A 13 -6.68 2.95 8.35
N ASP A 14 -6.83 2.57 9.62
CA ASP A 14 -5.71 2.15 10.46
C ASP A 14 -5.37 0.66 10.31
N GLU A 15 -6.35 -0.18 9.99
CA GLU A 15 -6.19 -1.64 9.95
C GLU A 15 -5.99 -2.18 8.52
N ASP A 16 -4.91 -2.96 8.32
CA ASP A 16 -4.55 -3.53 7.02
C ASP A 16 -5.64 -4.45 6.45
N THR A 17 -6.35 -5.18 7.31
CA THR A 17 -7.44 -6.10 6.92
C THR A 17 -8.64 -5.31 6.37
N ALA A 18 -8.98 -4.19 7.01
CA ALA A 18 -10.03 -3.29 6.56
C ALA A 18 -9.66 -2.64 5.22
N MET A 19 -8.41 -2.23 5.04
CA MET A 19 -7.92 -1.75 3.75
C MET A 19 -8.03 -2.81 2.65
N ALA A 20 -7.64 -4.06 2.93
CA ALA A 20 -7.75 -5.15 1.97
C ALA A 20 -9.22 -5.43 1.58
N GLY A 21 -10.14 -5.35 2.54
CA GLY A 21 -11.58 -5.47 2.29
C GLY A 21 -12.09 -4.38 1.34
N LEU A 22 -11.71 -3.12 1.55
CA LEU A 22 -12.09 -2.01 0.67
C LEU A 22 -11.55 -2.18 -0.75
N VAL A 23 -10.29 -2.62 -0.89
CA VAL A 23 -9.70 -2.89 -2.22
C VAL A 23 -10.41 -4.05 -2.92
N SER A 24 -10.86 -5.07 -2.18
CA SER A 24 -11.54 -6.25 -2.75
C SER A 24 -12.93 -5.98 -3.34
N ILE A 25 -13.53 -4.83 -2.99
CA ILE A 25 -14.83 -4.38 -3.53
C ILE A 25 -14.67 -3.22 -4.52
N ASP A 26 -13.45 -3.03 -5.06
CA ASP A 26 -13.11 -1.97 -6.02
C ASP A 26 -13.35 -0.54 -5.50
N TYR A 27 -13.29 -0.31 -4.17
CA TYR A 27 -13.39 1.05 -3.60
C TYR A 27 -12.17 1.92 -3.97
N GLY A 28 -11.01 1.30 -4.19
CA GLY A 28 -9.78 1.99 -4.57
C GLY A 28 -8.56 1.07 -4.59
N ILE A 29 -7.38 1.68 -4.68
CA ILE A 29 -6.08 0.98 -4.61
C ILE A 29 -5.35 1.34 -3.32
N ALA A 30 -4.51 0.43 -2.83
CA ALA A 30 -3.72 0.64 -1.62
C ALA A 30 -2.25 0.24 -1.81
N ILE A 31 -1.35 1.00 -1.20
CA ILE A 31 0.06 0.64 -1.03
C ILE A 31 0.23 0.24 0.43
N MET A 32 0.45 -1.04 0.67
CA MET A 32 0.59 -1.61 2.01
C MET A 32 1.61 -2.76 2.01
N PRO A 33 2.10 -3.20 3.19
CA PRO A 33 2.96 -4.36 3.30
C PRO A 33 2.28 -5.61 2.74
N ARG A 34 3.08 -6.56 2.26
CA ARG A 34 2.56 -7.86 1.85
C ARG A 34 2.30 -8.72 3.08
N ILE A 35 1.03 -8.85 3.45
CA ILE A 35 0.56 -9.72 4.55
C ILE A 35 -0.09 -11.01 4.03
N THR A 36 -0.15 -12.04 4.87
CA THR A 36 -0.78 -13.34 4.52
C THR A 36 -2.29 -13.20 4.28
N ALA A 37 -2.97 -12.27 4.94
CA ALA A 37 -4.40 -12.07 4.79
C ALA A 37 -4.80 -11.77 3.33
N LEU A 38 -3.94 -11.11 2.55
CA LEU A 38 -4.21 -10.74 1.15
C LEU A 38 -4.49 -11.94 0.23
N SER A 39 -4.06 -13.16 0.59
CA SER A 39 -4.37 -14.36 -0.21
C SER A 39 -5.83 -14.80 -0.10
N TYR A 40 -6.57 -14.31 0.90
CA TYR A 40 -7.99 -14.61 1.09
C TYR A 40 -8.93 -13.56 0.49
N TYR A 41 -8.40 -12.44 0.00
CA TYR A 41 -9.17 -11.39 -0.65
C TYR A 41 -9.08 -11.52 -2.18
N ASN A 42 -10.15 -11.13 -2.87
CA ASN A 42 -10.17 -11.04 -4.33
C ASN A 42 -9.43 -9.78 -4.80
N VAL A 43 -8.09 -9.77 -4.71
CA VAL A 43 -7.24 -8.62 -5.06
C VAL A 43 -6.06 -9.02 -5.93
N HIS A 44 -5.63 -8.10 -6.80
CA HIS A 44 -4.42 -8.28 -7.61
C HIS A 44 -3.21 -7.62 -6.95
N ILE A 45 -2.22 -8.43 -6.56
CA ILE A 45 -1.00 -7.96 -5.91
C ILE A 45 0.05 -7.59 -6.96
N LEU A 46 0.39 -6.30 -7.05
CA LEU A 46 1.42 -5.78 -7.95
C LEU A 46 2.75 -5.56 -7.19
N LYS A 47 3.87 -5.99 -7.78
CA LYS A 47 5.20 -5.72 -7.24
C LYS A 47 5.69 -4.35 -7.71
N ILE A 48 6.06 -3.50 -6.75
CA ILE A 48 6.67 -2.19 -7.04
C ILE A 48 8.09 -2.43 -7.58
N LYS A 49 8.37 -1.98 -8.81
CA LYS A 49 9.67 -2.19 -9.47
C LYS A 49 10.73 -1.16 -9.05
N THR A 50 10.37 0.10 -8.75
CA THR A 50 11.35 1.19 -8.51
C THR A 50 10.71 2.44 -7.88
N PRO A 51 11.43 3.22 -7.03
CA PRO A 51 12.68 2.88 -6.36
C PRO A 51 12.44 2.19 -5.02
N SER A 52 13.48 1.51 -4.54
CA SER A 52 13.61 1.03 -3.16
C SER A 52 13.06 2.08 -2.18
N PRO A 53 12.32 1.68 -1.14
CA PRO A 53 11.98 2.63 -0.08
C PRO A 53 13.28 3.32 0.37
N PRO A 54 13.27 4.63 0.67
CA PRO A 54 14.40 5.21 1.38
C PRO A 54 14.67 4.26 2.54
N ALA A 55 15.88 3.69 2.60
CA ALA A 55 16.30 2.95 3.77
C ALA A 55 15.95 3.88 4.91
N ILE A 56 15.02 3.45 5.78
CA ILE A 56 14.67 4.23 6.95
C ILE A 56 16.00 4.33 7.68
N SER A 57 16.68 5.46 7.53
CA SER A 57 17.76 5.84 8.41
C SER A 57 17.04 6.02 9.73
N ILE A 58 16.91 4.92 10.45
CA ILE A 58 16.61 4.93 11.87
C ILE A 58 17.65 5.89 12.41
N TRP A 59 17.22 7.12 12.72
CA TRP A 59 18.00 8.04 13.53
C TRP A 59 18.27 7.30 14.82
N ARG A 60 19.42 6.62 14.90
CA ARG A 60 19.97 6.18 16.17
C ARG A 60 20.51 7.44 16.84
N PRO A 61 20.10 7.73 18.09
CA PRO A 61 20.59 8.89 18.83
C PRO A 61 22.10 8.86 19.01
#